data_AF-A0A9N9JAU0-F1
#
_entry.id   AF-A0A9N9JAU0-F1
#
_cell.length_a   1.000
_cell.length_b   1.000
_cell.length_c   1.000
_cell.angle_alpha   90.00
_cell.angle_beta   90.00
_cell.angle_gamma   90.00
#
_symmetry.space_group_name_H-M   'P 1'
#
loop_
_entity.id
_entity.type
_entity.pdbx_description
1 polymer ?
#
loop_
_entity_poly.entity_id
_entity_poly.type
_entity_poly.pdbx_seq_one_letter_code
_entity_poly.pdbx_strand_id
1 'polypeptide(L)'
;LRFLLLFGVFAITLILYFVKPKVEEVPSPIFVNVPTTSTTKPIFGIENFTEYIPGHLPLIITIPHGGHLFPPYIPDRVNNFPGVVKSNDINTQEIGKAVVELLGTKLKGRKPHVIINHLGRSKIDVNRPLKEGAEGNETEPSLTQLAWKDYHTFVAMAIKEVEEIFGRGLLIDIHGHGHPNNYIEIGYVLSSEVLSYPAKVINGDPSIPSESSIRALYARKSGTVSFDELLRGETTSLGGKLQSLGYDT
;
A
#
# COMPACT_ATOMS: atom_id res chain seq x y z
N LEU A 1 -40.37 7.46 -61.68
CA LEU A 1 -40.17 6.06 -62.13
C LEU A 1 -38.72 5.89 -62.53
N ARG A 2 -37.96 5.11 -61.75
CA ARG A 2 -36.78 4.31 -62.13
C ARG A 2 -36.26 3.69 -60.83
N PHE A 3 -36.88 2.59 -60.48
CA PHE A 3 -36.39 1.69 -59.44
C PHE A 3 -35.11 1.00 -59.93
N LEU A 4 -34.17 0.78 -59.03
CA LEU A 4 -33.33 -0.39 -59.07
C LEU A 4 -33.36 -1.03 -57.69
N LEU A 5 -33.98 -2.21 -57.66
CA LEU A 5 -34.07 -3.13 -56.54
C LEU A 5 -32.93 -4.14 -56.74
N LEU A 6 -32.10 -4.38 -55.72
CA LEU A 6 -31.23 -5.56 -55.67
C LEU A 6 -31.41 -6.26 -54.32
N PHE A 7 -31.71 -7.56 -54.40
CA PHE A 7 -31.94 -8.48 -53.29
C PHE A 7 -30.64 -9.22 -52.91
N GLY A 8 -30.49 -9.52 -51.60
CA GLY A 8 -29.60 -10.54 -51.03
C GLY A 8 -28.15 -10.09 -50.85
N VAL A 9 -27.47 -10.27 -49.71
CA VAL A 9 -27.47 -11.42 -48.77
C VAL A 9 -27.17 -10.91 -47.36
N PHE A 10 -27.84 -11.52 -46.37
CA PHE A 10 -27.60 -11.37 -44.94
C PHE A 10 -26.17 -11.73 -44.56
N ALA A 11 -25.41 -10.78 -44.05
CA ALA A 11 -24.34 -11.00 -43.10
C ALA A 11 -24.43 -9.90 -42.04
N ILE A 12 -25.04 -10.23 -40.90
CA ILE A 12 -25.00 -9.38 -39.72
C ILE A 12 -23.55 -9.43 -39.22
N THR A 13 -22.72 -8.51 -39.70
CA THR A 13 -21.51 -8.12 -38.98
C THR A 13 -21.98 -7.29 -37.79
N LEU A 14 -22.17 -7.98 -36.66
CA LEU A 14 -22.28 -7.36 -35.36
C LEU A 14 -20.92 -6.71 -35.05
N ILE A 15 -20.71 -5.48 -35.55
CA ILE A 15 -19.61 -4.63 -35.09
C ILE A 15 -20.01 -4.20 -33.68
N LEU A 16 -19.56 -4.97 -32.69
CA LEU A 16 -19.50 -4.51 -31.31
C LEU A 16 -18.57 -3.29 -31.30
N TYR A 17 -19.16 -2.11 -31.44
CA TYR A 17 -18.55 -0.88 -30.97
C TYR A 17 -18.41 -1.01 -29.46
N PHE A 18 -17.30 -1.61 -29.02
CA PHE A 18 -16.75 -1.27 -27.73
C PHE A 18 -16.33 0.19 -27.85
N VAL A 19 -17.24 1.10 -27.49
CA VAL A 19 -16.84 2.40 -27.01
C VAL A 19 -15.96 2.10 -25.82
N LYS A 20 -14.63 2.06 -26.02
CA LYS A 20 -13.72 2.19 -24.90
C LYS A 20 -14.18 3.47 -24.20
N PRO A 21 -14.59 3.42 -22.93
CA PRO A 21 -14.86 4.66 -22.21
C PRO A 21 -13.62 5.53 -22.42
N LYS A 22 -13.85 6.77 -22.84
CA LYS A 22 -12.82 7.78 -22.96
C LYS A 22 -12.23 7.90 -21.56
N VAL A 23 -11.13 7.19 -21.31
CA VAL A 23 -10.34 7.39 -20.10
C VAL A 23 -9.88 8.83 -20.24
N GLU A 24 -10.49 9.72 -19.47
CA GLU A 24 -9.95 11.07 -19.30
C GLU A 24 -8.47 10.90 -19.01
N GLU A 25 -7.63 11.54 -19.82
CA GLU A 25 -6.20 11.57 -19.57
C GLU A 25 -6.01 12.10 -18.16
N VAL A 26 -5.72 11.18 -17.23
CA VAL A 26 -5.32 11.54 -15.88
C VAL A 26 -4.14 12.48 -16.06
N PRO A 27 -4.20 13.73 -15.53
CA PRO A 27 -3.11 14.67 -15.69
C PRO A 27 -1.81 13.96 -15.32
N SER A 28 -0.87 13.97 -16.26
CA SER A 28 0.42 13.32 -16.07
C SER A 28 0.96 13.75 -14.71
N PRO A 29 1.37 12.81 -13.84
CA PRO A 29 1.97 13.18 -12.56
C PRO A 29 3.03 14.23 -12.83
N ILE A 30 3.05 15.30 -12.04
CA ILE A 30 4.12 16.29 -12.10
C ILE A 30 5.40 15.53 -11.71
N PHE A 31 6.12 15.07 -12.72
CA PHE A 31 7.37 14.39 -12.55
C PHE A 31 8.42 15.48 -12.42
N VAL A 32 8.90 15.70 -11.21
CA VAL A 32 10.22 16.32 -11.03
C VAL A 32 11.17 15.48 -11.89
N ASN A 33 11.99 16.14 -12.72
CA ASN A 33 13.03 15.49 -13.53
C ASN A 33 14.12 14.95 -12.58
N VAL A 34 13.80 13.86 -11.87
CA VAL A 34 14.77 13.07 -11.13
C VAL A 34 15.48 12.20 -12.18
N PRO A 35 16.81 12.33 -12.37
CA PRO A 35 17.54 11.56 -13.35
C PRO A 35 17.30 10.05 -13.14
N THR A 36 16.76 9.38 -14.16
CA THR A 36 16.34 7.96 -14.12
C THR A 36 17.49 6.96 -14.23
N THR A 37 18.74 7.43 -14.21
CA THR A 37 19.94 6.61 -14.46
C THR A 37 20.69 6.20 -13.19
N SER A 38 20.26 6.63 -12.00
CA SER A 38 20.89 6.24 -10.75
C SER A 38 20.21 4.99 -10.19
N THR A 39 20.86 3.84 -10.29
CA THR A 39 20.48 2.69 -9.48
C THR A 39 20.73 3.03 -8.01
N THR A 40 19.66 3.13 -7.22
CA THR A 40 19.76 3.32 -5.77
C THR A 40 20.22 2.02 -5.13
N LYS A 41 21.30 2.09 -4.34
CA LYS A 41 21.83 0.92 -3.63
C LYS A 41 20.98 0.66 -2.38
N PRO A 42 20.66 -0.60 -2.06
CA PRO A 42 20.04 -0.94 -0.79
C PRO A 42 20.92 -0.52 0.39
N ILE A 43 20.27 -0.03 1.44
CA ILE A 43 20.86 0.30 2.74
C ILE A 43 20.35 -0.74 3.72
N PHE A 44 21.25 -1.39 4.43
CA PHE A 44 20.91 -2.43 5.40
C PHE A 44 21.09 -1.93 6.82
N GLY A 45 20.15 -2.31 7.68
CA GLY A 45 20.26 -2.14 9.13
C GLY A 45 21.17 -3.21 9.77
N ILE A 46 21.09 -3.31 11.09
CA ILE A 46 21.84 -4.29 11.88
C ILE A 46 21.64 -5.71 11.33
N GLU A 47 22.76 -6.41 11.11
CA GLU A 47 22.80 -7.79 10.57
C GLU A 47 21.96 -8.03 9.31
N ASN A 48 21.67 -6.98 8.53
CA ASN A 48 20.77 -7.02 7.37
C ASN A 48 19.32 -7.44 7.72
N PHE A 49 18.88 -7.28 8.97
CA PHE A 49 17.51 -7.58 9.39
C PHE A 49 16.47 -6.61 8.80
N THR A 50 16.91 -5.43 8.41
CA THR A 50 16.08 -4.41 7.75
C THR A 50 16.77 -3.94 6.49
N GLU A 51 16.01 -3.75 5.41
CA GLU A 51 16.51 -3.22 4.14
C GLU A 51 15.69 -2.00 3.72
N TYR A 52 16.37 -0.95 3.28
CA TYR A 52 15.79 0.21 2.62
C TYR A 52 16.37 0.35 1.22
N ILE A 53 15.49 0.36 0.22
CA ILE A 53 15.82 0.63 -1.17
C ILE A 53 15.26 2.01 -1.52
N PRO A 54 16.10 3.05 -1.65
CA PRO A 54 15.64 4.38 -2.02
C PRO A 54 14.95 4.38 -3.39
N GLY A 55 13.91 5.20 -3.54
CA GLY A 55 13.08 5.28 -4.74
C GLY A 55 13.22 6.59 -5.49
N HIS A 56 12.31 6.81 -6.43
CA HIS A 56 12.21 8.01 -7.26
C HIS A 56 10.79 8.59 -7.29
N LEU A 57 9.83 7.88 -6.71
CA LEU A 57 8.41 8.19 -6.78
C LEU A 57 7.94 8.72 -5.41
N PRO A 58 6.89 9.56 -5.36
CA PRO A 58 6.19 9.90 -4.11
C PRO A 58 5.34 8.72 -3.61
N LEU A 59 5.92 7.53 -3.61
CA LEU A 59 5.33 6.25 -3.22
C LEU A 59 6.35 5.49 -2.38
N ILE A 60 5.94 5.09 -1.18
CA ILE A 60 6.69 4.29 -0.22
C ILE A 60 5.93 2.98 -0.04
N ILE A 61 6.63 1.86 -0.15
CA ILE A 61 6.11 0.52 0.11
C ILE A 61 6.81 -0.03 1.34
N THR A 62 6.04 -0.46 2.33
CA THR A 62 6.54 -1.10 3.54
C THR A 62 6.09 -2.56 3.59
N ILE A 63 6.99 -3.46 4.00
CA ILE A 63 6.74 -4.91 4.09
C ILE A 63 7.19 -5.38 5.48
N PRO A 64 6.31 -5.30 6.50
CA PRO A 64 6.69 -5.51 7.89
C PRO A 64 6.78 -6.99 8.30
N HIS A 65 5.98 -7.88 7.70
CA HIS A 65 5.72 -9.23 8.24
C HIS A 65 6.04 -10.39 7.31
N GLY A 66 6.69 -10.13 6.17
CA GLY A 66 7.09 -11.15 5.19
C GLY A 66 8.48 -11.76 5.42
N GLY A 67 9.16 -11.46 6.52
CA GLY A 67 10.57 -11.80 6.73
C GLY A 67 10.89 -13.31 6.75
N HIS A 68 12.01 -13.72 6.14
CA HIS A 68 12.42 -15.12 6.04
C HIS A 68 13.52 -15.53 7.03
N LEU A 69 14.08 -14.59 7.79
CA LEU A 69 15.15 -14.84 8.74
C LEU A 69 14.59 -15.26 10.09
N PHE A 70 15.03 -16.42 10.56
CA PHE A 70 14.77 -16.93 11.92
C PHE A 70 16.08 -17.35 12.60
N PRO A 71 16.99 -16.38 12.91
CA PRO A 71 18.27 -16.73 13.49
C PRO A 71 18.08 -17.41 14.85
N PRO A 72 18.77 -18.54 15.13
CA PRO A 72 18.54 -19.32 16.35
C PRO A 72 18.97 -18.59 17.64
N TYR A 73 19.85 -17.59 17.52
CA TYR A 73 20.30 -16.74 18.62
C TYR A 73 19.33 -15.59 18.95
N ILE A 74 18.31 -15.36 18.13
CA ILE A 74 17.21 -14.44 18.45
C ILE A 74 16.02 -15.28 18.92
N PRO A 75 15.62 -15.20 20.21
CA PRO A 75 14.44 -15.92 20.68
C PRO A 75 13.18 -15.40 20.00
N ASP A 76 12.17 -16.26 19.88
CA ASP A 76 10.83 -15.78 19.49
C ASP A 76 10.27 -14.86 20.58
N ARG A 77 9.41 -13.91 20.18
CA ARG A 77 8.66 -13.07 21.10
C ARG A 77 7.83 -13.94 22.03
N VAL A 78 8.00 -13.76 23.32
CA VAL A 78 7.30 -14.47 24.40
C VAL A 78 6.21 -13.60 25.01
N ASN A 79 6.33 -12.27 24.94
CA ASN A 79 5.33 -11.37 25.48
C ASN A 79 4.00 -11.52 24.73
N ASN A 80 2.95 -11.86 25.48
CA ASN A 80 1.61 -12.04 24.96
C ASN A 80 0.76 -10.82 25.32
N PHE A 81 0.75 -9.84 24.42
CA PHE A 81 -0.23 -8.76 24.43
C PHE A 81 -1.52 -9.21 23.72
N PRO A 82 -2.69 -8.61 24.03
CA PRO A 82 -3.91 -8.89 23.28
C PRO A 82 -3.73 -8.67 21.78
N GLY A 83 -4.21 -9.59 20.95
CA GLY A 83 -4.12 -9.47 19.49
C GLY A 83 -2.71 -9.66 18.91
N VAL A 84 -1.81 -10.35 19.63
CA VAL A 84 -0.50 -10.74 19.10
C VAL A 84 -0.65 -11.87 18.09
N VAL A 85 -0.15 -11.62 16.88
CA VAL A 85 0.05 -12.62 15.82
C VAL A 85 1.56 -12.84 15.67
N LYS A 86 1.96 -14.10 15.51
CA LYS A 86 3.37 -14.50 15.35
C LYS A 86 3.65 -15.16 14.00
N SER A 87 2.61 -15.60 13.28
CA SER A 87 2.74 -16.11 11.92
C SER A 87 3.08 -14.99 10.95
N ASN A 88 3.92 -15.28 9.97
CA ASN A 88 4.24 -14.35 8.91
C ASN A 88 3.04 -14.06 8.01
N ASP A 89 3.12 -12.91 7.37
CA ASP A 89 2.30 -12.55 6.22
C ASP A 89 3.00 -13.13 4.97
N ILE A 90 2.73 -14.40 4.69
CA ILE A 90 3.43 -15.19 3.67
C ILE A 90 3.32 -14.50 2.29
N ASN A 91 4.40 -14.57 1.50
CA ASN A 91 4.53 -14.02 0.14
C ASN A 91 4.52 -12.47 0.02
N THR A 92 4.40 -11.72 1.11
CA THR A 92 4.34 -10.25 1.02
C THR A 92 5.63 -9.61 0.50
N GLN A 93 6.80 -10.21 0.77
CA GLN A 93 8.07 -9.76 0.17
C GLN A 93 8.08 -9.95 -1.35
N GLU A 94 7.63 -11.10 -1.83
CA GLU A 94 7.56 -11.44 -3.24
C GLU A 94 6.56 -10.54 -3.97
N ILE A 95 5.37 -10.33 -3.37
CA ILE A 95 4.36 -9.40 -3.89
C ILE A 95 4.93 -7.98 -3.96
N GLY A 96 5.56 -7.49 -2.90
CA GLY A 96 6.16 -6.16 -2.89
C GLY A 96 7.25 -5.99 -3.96
N LYS A 97 8.15 -6.98 -4.12
CA LYS A 97 9.15 -6.99 -5.19
C LYS A 97 8.50 -6.99 -6.58
N ALA A 98 7.45 -7.78 -6.79
CA ALA A 98 6.73 -7.82 -8.05
C ALA A 98 6.04 -6.48 -8.37
N VAL A 99 5.45 -5.81 -7.38
CA VAL A 99 4.88 -4.46 -7.52
C VAL A 99 5.95 -3.45 -7.93
N VAL A 100 7.11 -3.48 -7.27
CA VAL A 100 8.25 -2.60 -7.57
C VAL A 100 8.74 -2.78 -9.00
N GLU A 101 8.93 -4.02 -9.46
CA GLU A 101 9.35 -4.31 -10.83
C GLU A 101 8.31 -3.92 -11.87
N LEU A 102 7.03 -4.16 -11.58
CA LEU A 102 5.93 -3.74 -12.45
C LEU A 102 5.88 -2.21 -12.58
N LEU A 103 5.97 -1.48 -11.47
CA LEU A 103 6.04 -0.02 -11.47
C LEU A 103 7.25 0.48 -12.25
N GLY A 104 8.44 -0.11 -12.03
CA GLY A 104 9.65 0.21 -12.79
C GLY A 104 9.45 0.05 -14.30
N THR A 105 8.85 -1.06 -14.72
CA THR A 105 8.55 -1.34 -16.13
C THR A 105 7.55 -0.31 -16.70
N LYS A 106 6.50 0.01 -15.96
CA LYS A 106 5.44 0.94 -16.41
C LYS A 106 5.86 2.41 -16.34
N LEU A 107 6.82 2.75 -15.50
CA LEU A 107 7.21 4.13 -15.20
C LEU A 107 8.64 4.47 -15.65
N LYS A 108 9.12 3.84 -16.73
CA LYS A 108 10.42 4.14 -17.37
C LYS A 108 11.60 4.01 -16.41
N GLY A 109 11.62 2.94 -15.61
CA GLY A 109 12.67 2.63 -14.65
C GLY A 109 12.51 3.26 -13.27
N ARG A 110 11.56 4.19 -13.08
CA ARG A 110 11.31 4.80 -11.75
C ARG A 110 10.62 3.82 -10.82
N LYS A 111 11.15 3.70 -9.60
CA LYS A 111 10.68 2.76 -8.57
C LYS A 111 10.23 3.50 -7.30
N PRO A 112 9.30 2.94 -6.50
CA PRO A 112 8.97 3.47 -5.19
C PRO A 112 10.14 3.29 -4.21
N HIS A 113 10.09 3.99 -3.07
CA HIS A 113 10.91 3.67 -1.90
C HIS A 113 10.40 2.35 -1.31
N VAL A 114 11.28 1.46 -0.87
CA VAL A 114 10.88 0.15 -0.32
C VAL A 114 11.59 -0.10 1.00
N ILE A 115 10.85 -0.41 2.06
CA ILE A 115 11.39 -0.80 3.36
C ILE A 115 10.89 -2.20 3.70
N ILE A 116 11.81 -3.11 4.00
CA ILE A 116 11.54 -4.53 4.23
C ILE A 116 12.12 -4.93 5.59
N ASN A 117 11.30 -5.59 6.42
CA ASN A 117 11.79 -6.34 7.56
C ASN A 117 12.04 -7.80 7.12
N HIS A 118 13.28 -8.26 7.29
CA HIS A 118 13.72 -9.61 6.91
C HIS A 118 13.54 -10.63 8.03
N LEU A 119 13.39 -10.21 9.29
CA LEU A 119 13.10 -11.13 10.40
C LEU A 119 11.64 -11.61 10.35
N GLY A 120 11.41 -12.89 10.64
CA GLY A 120 10.06 -13.43 10.77
C GLY A 120 9.26 -12.73 11.88
N ARG A 121 7.94 -12.66 11.72
CA ARG A 121 7.03 -11.97 12.66
C ARG A 121 7.07 -12.56 14.07
N SER A 122 7.44 -13.83 14.21
CA SER A 122 7.67 -14.46 15.52
C SER A 122 8.86 -13.87 16.25
N LYS A 123 9.89 -13.39 15.52
CA LYS A 123 11.09 -12.74 16.07
C LYS A 123 10.85 -11.27 16.39
N ILE A 124 10.15 -10.56 15.51
CA ILE A 124 9.89 -9.12 15.64
C ILE A 124 8.57 -8.75 14.94
N ASP A 125 7.77 -7.89 15.55
CA ASP A 125 6.63 -7.24 14.91
C ASP A 125 6.88 -5.73 14.84
N VAL A 126 7.36 -5.26 13.69
CA VAL A 126 7.66 -3.84 13.47
C VAL A 126 6.40 -2.98 13.29
N ASN A 127 5.21 -3.59 13.18
CA ASN A 127 3.91 -2.91 13.15
C ASN A 127 3.21 -2.91 14.52
N ARG A 128 4.03 -2.97 15.58
CA ARG A 128 3.66 -2.82 16.99
C ARG A 128 4.61 -1.83 17.67
N PRO A 129 4.18 -1.15 18.75
CA PRO A 129 5.09 -0.36 19.58
C PRO A 129 6.29 -1.20 20.04
N LEU A 130 7.46 -0.57 20.21
CA LEU A 130 8.72 -1.27 20.53
C LEU A 130 8.58 -2.32 21.65
N LYS A 131 7.86 -1.99 22.72
CA LYS A 131 7.63 -2.86 23.89
C LYS A 131 6.82 -4.14 23.57
N GLU A 132 5.97 -4.09 22.56
CA GLU A 132 5.13 -5.21 22.12
C GLU A 132 5.74 -5.95 20.92
N GLY A 133 6.47 -5.20 20.09
CA GLY A 133 7.02 -5.64 18.82
C GLY A 133 8.40 -6.27 18.91
N ALA A 134 9.17 -6.02 19.96
CA ALA A 134 10.52 -6.55 20.13
C ALA A 134 10.75 -7.02 21.56
N GLU A 135 11.48 -8.13 21.71
CA GLU A 135 11.99 -8.55 23.02
C GLU A 135 13.21 -7.73 23.41
N GLY A 136 13.43 -7.51 24.70
CA GLY A 136 14.60 -6.78 25.21
C GLY A 136 14.29 -6.02 26.48
N ASN A 137 15.31 -5.39 27.06
CA ASN A 137 15.18 -4.51 28.23
C ASN A 137 15.60 -3.07 27.88
N GLU A 138 15.39 -2.14 28.81
CA GLU A 138 15.68 -0.72 28.58
C GLU A 138 17.16 -0.35 28.79
N THR A 139 17.92 -1.21 29.47
CA THR A 139 19.32 -0.93 29.84
C THR A 139 20.28 -1.20 28.68
N GLU A 140 20.08 -2.31 27.96
CA GLU A 140 20.91 -2.72 26.82
C GLU A 140 19.99 -3.18 25.67
N PRO A 141 19.93 -2.45 24.55
CA PRO A 141 19.06 -2.79 23.43
C PRO A 141 19.40 -4.16 22.84
N SER A 142 18.38 -5.01 22.67
CA SER A 142 18.51 -6.27 21.95
C SER A 142 18.65 -6.05 20.44
N LEU A 143 19.07 -7.09 19.71
CA LEU A 143 19.10 -7.08 18.24
C LEU A 143 17.72 -6.78 17.63
N THR A 144 16.64 -7.26 18.23
CA THR A 144 15.27 -6.98 17.73
C THR A 144 14.83 -5.55 18.02
N GLN A 145 15.25 -4.94 19.13
CA GLN A 145 14.98 -3.52 19.39
C GLN A 145 15.76 -2.62 18.44
N LEU A 146 17.00 -2.99 18.10
CA LEU A 146 17.82 -2.30 17.10
C LEU A 146 17.21 -2.44 15.69
N ALA A 147 16.81 -3.65 15.28
CA ALA A 147 16.15 -3.88 14.00
C ALA A 147 14.81 -3.13 13.87
N TRP A 148 14.03 -3.07 14.96
CA TRP A 148 12.81 -2.26 15.05
C TRP A 148 13.14 -0.79 14.77
N LYS A 149 14.17 -0.27 15.45
CA LYS A 149 14.61 1.12 15.29
C LYS A 149 15.09 1.41 13.87
N ASP A 150 15.86 0.51 13.27
CA ASP A 150 16.32 0.66 11.88
C ASP A 150 15.14 0.70 10.91
N TYR A 151 14.15 -0.17 11.07
CA TYR A 151 12.93 -0.17 10.24
C TYR A 151 12.21 1.19 10.29
N HIS A 152 11.92 1.68 11.49
CA HIS A 152 11.23 2.98 11.66
C HIS A 152 12.09 4.17 11.23
N THR A 153 13.41 4.09 11.39
CA THR A 153 14.35 5.11 10.89
C THR A 153 14.31 5.18 9.36
N PHE A 154 14.32 4.03 8.68
CA PHE A 154 14.26 3.98 7.22
C PHE A 154 12.92 4.45 6.67
N VAL A 155 11.80 4.12 7.34
CA VAL A 155 10.48 4.67 6.99
C VAL A 155 10.49 6.20 7.13
N ALA A 156 11.01 6.73 8.24
CA ALA A 156 11.09 8.17 8.45
C ALA A 156 11.99 8.88 7.41
N MET A 157 13.11 8.26 7.02
CA MET A 157 13.98 8.77 5.95
C MET A 157 13.23 8.86 4.62
N ALA A 158 12.52 7.80 4.23
CA ALA A 158 11.76 7.79 2.98
C ALA A 158 10.61 8.82 2.98
N ILE A 159 9.88 8.95 4.10
CA ILE A 159 8.83 9.97 4.26
C ILE A 159 9.42 11.37 4.10
N LYS A 160 10.50 11.66 4.83
CA LYS A 160 11.16 12.97 4.79
C LYS A 160 11.63 13.31 3.38
N GLU A 161 12.27 12.39 2.68
CA GLU A 161 12.73 12.59 1.31
C GLU A 161 11.56 12.87 0.35
N VAL A 162 10.47 12.10 0.46
CA VAL A 162 9.26 12.30 -0.34
C VAL A 162 8.61 13.65 -0.06
N GLU A 163 8.55 14.07 1.21
CA GLU A 163 8.03 15.39 1.59
C GLU A 163 8.92 16.53 1.08
N GLU A 164 10.24 16.42 1.20
CA GLU A 164 11.18 17.44 0.74
C GLU A 164 11.16 17.63 -0.78
N ILE A 165 11.02 16.54 -1.55
CA ILE A 165 11.05 16.58 -3.02
C ILE A 165 9.68 16.87 -3.64
N PHE A 166 8.62 16.27 -3.11
CA PHE A 166 7.28 16.27 -3.73
C PHE A 166 6.22 17.00 -2.90
N GLY A 167 6.52 17.37 -1.65
CA GLY A 167 5.58 17.97 -0.69
C GLY A 167 4.55 17.00 -0.12
N ARG A 168 4.39 15.81 -0.71
CA ARG A 168 3.48 14.74 -0.29
C ARG A 168 3.76 13.44 -1.03
N GLY A 169 3.32 12.33 -0.45
CA GLY A 169 3.28 11.04 -1.15
C GLY A 169 2.25 10.08 -0.59
N LEU A 170 2.35 8.83 -1.03
CA LEU A 170 1.53 7.71 -0.57
C LEU A 170 2.44 6.67 0.08
N LEU A 171 2.08 6.20 1.27
CA LEU A 171 2.69 5.02 1.89
C LEU A 171 1.69 3.87 1.80
N ILE A 172 2.13 2.73 1.26
CA ILE A 172 1.36 1.48 1.20
C ILE A 172 2.07 0.44 2.06
N ASP A 173 1.39 -0.02 3.10
CA ASP A 173 1.86 -1.06 4.01
C ASP A 173 1.27 -2.41 3.58
N ILE A 174 2.12 -3.29 3.04
CA ILE A 174 1.68 -4.56 2.44
C ILE A 174 1.62 -5.64 3.52
N HIS A 175 0.40 -6.13 3.73
CA HIS A 175 0.09 -7.23 4.64
C HIS A 175 -0.55 -8.41 3.91
N GLY A 176 -0.48 -9.57 4.56
CA GLY A 176 -1.21 -10.77 4.19
C GLY A 176 -2.29 -11.06 5.23
N HIS A 177 -3.35 -11.76 4.83
CA HIS A 177 -4.39 -12.23 5.74
C HIS A 177 -4.68 -13.71 5.50
N GLY A 178 -5.25 -14.37 6.52
CA GLY A 178 -5.55 -15.80 6.50
C GLY A 178 -7.01 -16.12 6.17
N HIS A 179 -7.74 -15.22 5.51
CA HIS A 179 -9.15 -15.46 5.20
C HIS A 179 -9.30 -16.44 4.04
N PRO A 180 -10.37 -17.27 4.03
CA PRO A 180 -10.59 -18.23 2.95
C PRO A 180 -10.94 -17.58 1.61
N ASN A 181 -11.41 -16.32 1.65
CA ASN A 181 -11.78 -15.56 0.47
C ASN A 181 -10.59 -14.75 -0.04
N ASN A 182 -10.41 -14.70 -1.36
CA ASN A 182 -9.32 -13.96 -2.01
C ASN A 182 -9.70 -12.49 -2.22
N TYR A 183 -9.97 -11.76 -1.15
CA TYR A 183 -10.27 -10.33 -1.22
C TYR A 183 -9.00 -9.48 -1.12
N ILE A 184 -9.01 -8.33 -1.77
CA ILE A 184 -8.06 -7.26 -1.48
C ILE A 184 -8.65 -6.39 -0.39
N GLU A 185 -8.17 -6.56 0.84
CA GLU A 185 -8.61 -5.77 1.98
C GLU A 185 -7.82 -4.46 2.09
N ILE A 186 -8.52 -3.36 2.33
CA ILE A 186 -7.91 -2.02 2.45
C ILE A 186 -8.14 -1.49 3.86
N GLY A 187 -7.03 -1.32 4.59
CA GLY A 187 -7.05 -0.77 5.95
C GLY A 187 -6.93 0.76 5.96
N TYR A 188 -7.80 1.42 6.73
CA TYR A 188 -7.81 2.88 6.87
C TYR A 188 -7.53 3.39 8.31
N VAL A 189 -7.05 2.51 9.19
CA VAL A 189 -6.87 2.77 10.65
C VAL A 189 -8.20 3.24 11.26
N LEU A 190 -9.27 2.48 10.98
CA LEU A 190 -10.61 2.66 11.54
C LEU A 190 -11.10 1.30 12.03
N SER A 191 -11.87 1.28 13.12
CA SER A 191 -12.45 0.03 13.63
C SER A 191 -13.52 -0.51 12.69
N SER A 192 -13.77 -1.82 12.74
CA SER A 192 -14.89 -2.44 12.02
C SER A 192 -16.25 -1.83 12.41
N GLU A 193 -16.39 -1.42 13.67
CA GLU A 193 -17.58 -0.72 14.15
C GLU A 193 -17.76 0.61 13.40
N VAL A 194 -16.73 1.46 13.33
CA VAL A 194 -16.80 2.75 12.61
C VAL A 194 -17.09 2.54 11.13
N LEU A 195 -16.46 1.54 10.50
CA LEU A 195 -16.68 1.20 9.08
C LEU A 195 -18.11 0.69 8.81
N SER A 196 -18.81 0.20 9.84
CA SER A 196 -20.21 -0.24 9.74
C SER A 196 -21.22 0.91 9.82
N TYR A 197 -20.79 2.11 10.21
CA TYR A 197 -21.70 3.24 10.39
C TYR A 197 -22.31 3.73 9.06
N PRO A 198 -23.54 4.27 9.08
CA PRO A 198 -24.14 4.90 7.92
C PRO A 198 -23.34 6.13 7.46
N ALA A 199 -23.35 6.42 6.15
CA ALA A 199 -22.65 7.55 5.56
C ALA A 199 -22.94 8.89 6.27
N LYS A 200 -24.17 9.10 6.75
CA LYS A 200 -24.55 10.30 7.50
C LYS A 200 -23.75 10.47 8.80
N VAL A 201 -23.43 9.37 9.49
CA VAL A 201 -22.64 9.40 10.73
C VAL A 201 -21.17 9.64 10.38
N ILE A 202 -20.62 8.86 9.43
CA ILE A 202 -19.22 8.99 8.98
C ILE A 202 -18.91 10.41 8.50
N ASN A 203 -19.82 11.03 7.74
CA ASN A 203 -19.63 12.38 7.22
C ASN A 203 -20.01 13.48 8.22
N GLY A 204 -20.77 13.14 9.27
CA GLY A 204 -21.26 14.09 10.28
C GLY A 204 -20.32 14.28 11.47
N ASP A 205 -19.43 13.31 11.73
CA ASP A 205 -18.49 13.33 12.84
C ASP A 205 -17.05 13.62 12.33
N PRO A 206 -16.48 14.81 12.61
CA PRO A 206 -15.12 15.15 12.17
C PRO A 206 -14.01 14.38 12.89
N SER A 207 -14.29 13.66 13.99
CA SER A 207 -13.30 12.84 14.68
C SER A 207 -12.90 11.61 13.84
N ILE A 208 -13.86 10.99 13.15
CA ILE A 208 -13.65 9.80 12.31
C ILE A 208 -12.57 10.03 11.23
N PRO A 209 -12.68 11.02 10.34
CA PRO A 209 -11.63 11.26 9.34
C PRO A 209 -10.30 11.70 9.97
N SER A 210 -10.31 12.28 11.18
CA SER A 210 -9.08 12.73 11.83
C SER A 210 -8.19 11.59 12.32
N GLU A 211 -8.78 10.44 12.66
CA GLU A 211 -8.09 9.24 13.13
C GLU A 211 -7.61 8.33 11.99
N SER A 212 -8.13 8.53 10.77
CA SER A 212 -7.80 7.67 9.63
C SER A 212 -6.39 7.87 9.08
N SER A 213 -5.82 6.81 8.50
CA SER A 213 -4.58 6.86 7.71
C SER A 213 -4.69 7.71 6.45
N ILE A 214 -5.91 7.94 5.93
CA ILE A 214 -6.15 8.78 4.74
C ILE A 214 -6.63 10.21 5.08
N ARG A 215 -6.52 10.64 6.35
CA ARG A 215 -6.91 11.99 6.81
C ARG A 215 -6.35 13.13 5.96
N ALA A 216 -5.09 13.00 5.52
CA ALA A 216 -4.44 14.02 4.69
C ALA A 216 -5.02 14.07 3.27
N LEU A 217 -5.48 12.93 2.72
CA LEU A 217 -6.21 12.90 1.46
C LEU A 217 -7.57 13.58 1.62
N TYR A 218 -8.31 13.24 2.68
CA TYR A 218 -9.60 13.85 2.97
C TYR A 218 -9.50 15.36 3.14
N ALA A 219 -8.53 15.86 3.92
CA ALA A 219 -8.33 17.30 4.13
C ALA A 219 -8.16 18.08 2.81
N ARG A 220 -7.65 17.45 1.75
CA ARG A 220 -7.49 18.07 0.43
C ARG A 220 -8.71 17.94 -0.48
N LYS A 221 -9.59 16.98 -0.20
CA LYS A 221 -10.71 16.60 -1.06
C LYS A 221 -12.08 16.88 -0.47
N SER A 222 -12.15 17.21 0.81
CA SER A 222 -13.37 17.40 1.59
C SER A 222 -14.34 18.44 1.01
N GLY A 223 -13.85 19.40 0.22
CA GLY A 223 -14.70 20.35 -0.52
C GLY A 223 -15.43 19.76 -1.75
N THR A 224 -15.09 18.52 -2.15
CA THR A 224 -15.58 17.88 -3.39
C THR A 224 -16.01 16.42 -3.21
N VAL A 225 -15.43 15.71 -2.23
CA VAL A 225 -15.68 14.30 -1.97
C VAL A 225 -15.88 14.12 -0.46
N SER A 226 -16.96 13.45 -0.08
CA SER A 226 -17.23 13.13 1.32
C SER A 226 -16.23 12.10 1.86
N PHE A 227 -16.13 11.95 3.18
CA PHE A 227 -15.21 10.95 3.74
C PHE A 227 -15.67 9.53 3.45
N ASP A 228 -16.98 9.27 3.56
CA ASP A 228 -17.59 7.98 3.20
C ASP A 228 -17.30 7.58 1.75
N GLU A 229 -17.38 8.52 0.81
CA GLU A 229 -17.05 8.31 -0.60
C GLU A 229 -15.56 7.97 -0.82
N LEU A 230 -14.65 8.51 -0.01
CA LEU A 230 -13.22 8.13 -0.07
C LEU A 230 -12.97 6.72 0.48
N LEU A 231 -13.75 6.27 1.46
CA LEU A 231 -13.63 4.93 2.05
C LEU A 231 -14.19 3.85 1.12
N ARG A 232 -15.41 4.05 0.60
CA ARG A 232 -16.21 3.01 -0.06
C ARG A 232 -17.03 3.46 -1.27
N GLY A 233 -16.83 4.68 -1.77
CA GLY A 233 -17.54 5.15 -2.97
C GLY A 233 -17.09 4.39 -4.23
N GLU A 234 -18.03 4.08 -5.12
CA GLU A 234 -17.79 3.21 -6.29
C GLU A 234 -16.72 3.75 -7.24
N THR A 235 -16.62 5.08 -7.39
CA THR A 235 -15.69 5.73 -8.33
C THR A 235 -14.62 6.58 -7.66
N THR A 236 -14.77 6.86 -6.36
CA THR A 236 -13.93 7.78 -5.59
C THR A 236 -13.00 7.06 -4.60
N SER A 237 -13.32 5.82 -4.21
CA SER A 237 -12.49 5.03 -3.31
C SER A 237 -11.50 4.14 -4.06
N LEU A 238 -10.43 3.73 -3.38
CA LEU A 238 -9.48 2.75 -3.92
C LEU A 238 -10.14 1.38 -4.15
N GLY A 239 -10.99 0.94 -3.21
CA GLY A 239 -11.75 -0.31 -3.34
C GLY A 239 -12.67 -0.30 -4.56
N GLY A 240 -13.48 0.74 -4.72
CA GLY A 240 -14.33 0.92 -5.91
C GLY A 240 -13.53 0.92 -7.21
N LYS A 241 -12.34 1.54 -7.21
CA LYS A 241 -11.44 1.49 -8.37
C LYS A 241 -10.95 0.06 -8.67
N LEU A 242 -10.56 -0.72 -7.66
CA LEU A 242 -10.15 -2.10 -7.81
C LEU A 242 -11.30 -3.00 -8.29
N GLN A 243 -12.50 -2.83 -7.73
CA GLN A 243 -13.71 -3.52 -8.18
C GLN A 243 -14.03 -3.21 -9.65
N SER A 244 -13.89 -1.96 -10.09
CA SER A 244 -14.06 -1.59 -11.50
C SER A 244 -13.05 -2.27 -12.45
N LEU A 245 -11.93 -2.76 -11.91
CA LEU A 245 -10.91 -3.52 -12.63
C LEU A 245 -11.09 -5.04 -12.51
N GLY A 246 -12.13 -5.50 -11.82
CA GLY A 246 -12.47 -6.91 -11.66
C GLY A 246 -11.82 -7.60 -10.45
N TYR A 247 -11.37 -6.85 -9.45
CA TYR A 247 -10.86 -7.41 -8.20
C TYR A 247 -11.93 -7.34 -7.11
N ASP A 248 -12.09 -8.44 -6.36
CA ASP A 248 -12.94 -8.44 -5.18
C ASP A 248 -12.24 -7.71 -4.03
N THR A 249 -12.93 -6.74 -3.43
CA THR A 249 -12.45 -5.93 -2.30
C THR A 249 -13.54 -5.76 -1.25
#